data_AF-A0A3M1X092-F1
#
_entry.id   AF-A0A3M1X092-F1
#
_cell.length_a   1.000
_cell.length_b   1.000
_cell.length_c   1.000
_cell.angle_alpha   90.00
_cell.angle_beta   90.00
_cell.angle_gamma   90.00
#
_symmetry.space_group_name_H-M   'P 1'
#
loop_
_entity.id
_entity.type
_entity.pdbx_description
1 polymer ?
#
loop_
_entity_poly.entity_id
_entity_poly.type
_entity_poly.pdbx_seq_one_letter_code
_entity_poly.pdbx_strand_id
1 'polypeptide(L)'
;MREKAAVRGVPPLGWKSTADLTKEEWRHLRPIVREHVSPCRSGCPIGTRVEIFLDHVKKGKTKEAFFEIAERNPLPSTTGRVCYRFCEKECTREKFDRSLAIGSLERFVGDSALSERYPLDLPRKGREGKIAVVGSGPAGLSFAYQMRKRGFRVILYDRKGRPGGMLTHIIPEYRLPAGVPAAEITRLLEGGIEFVRREVSPREIPSLAREADALCVATGAWEETPPEGIRPDGRTVVTASSFLEAVRVNPPPLKGKPVAVIGGGNSAVDSARAALRLGGEVTVCYRRREADMPAYREEYEEAVKEGVEFLFCASPLRLERDG
;
A
#
# COMPACT_ATOMS: atom_id res chain seq x y z
N MET A 1 6.82 25.49 26.49
CA MET A 1 6.13 24.90 27.66
C MET A 1 7.08 23.90 28.29
N ARG A 2 7.37 24.05 29.59
CA ARG A 2 8.47 23.37 30.29
C ARG A 2 8.29 21.85 30.28
N GLU A 3 9.32 21.17 29.78
CA GLU A 3 9.54 19.73 29.94
C GLU A 3 9.58 19.42 31.44
N LYS A 4 8.52 18.79 31.96
CA LYS A 4 8.52 18.31 33.34
C LYS A 4 9.42 17.10 33.42
N ALA A 5 10.44 17.22 34.25
CA ALA A 5 11.42 16.20 34.60
C ALA A 5 10.80 14.79 34.63
N ALA A 6 11.42 13.88 33.87
CA ALA A 6 11.13 12.46 33.94
C ALA A 6 11.26 12.01 35.40
N VAL A 7 10.15 11.56 35.98
CA VAL A 7 10.14 10.87 37.27
C VAL A 7 10.99 9.60 37.09
N ARG A 8 12.25 9.67 37.53
CA ARG A 8 13.12 8.51 37.68
C ARG A 8 12.51 7.61 38.76
N GLY A 9 12.28 6.34 38.42
CA GLY A 9 12.17 5.28 39.41
C GLY A 9 10.76 4.83 39.80
N VAL A 10 9.87 4.52 38.85
CA VAL A 10 8.82 3.53 39.13
C VAL A 10 9.30 2.18 38.58
N PRO A 11 9.73 1.24 39.43
CA PRO A 11 10.02 -0.11 38.97
C PRO A 11 8.73 -0.73 38.40
N PRO A 12 8.79 -1.44 37.27
CA PRO A 12 7.62 -2.14 36.75
C PRO A 12 7.14 -3.15 37.80
N LEU A 13 5.86 -3.06 38.15
CA LEU A 13 5.17 -3.88 39.18
C LEU A 13 5.26 -5.41 38.96
N GLY A 14 5.86 -5.87 37.85
CA GLY A 14 6.02 -7.29 37.52
C GLY A 14 7.37 -7.92 37.88
N TRP A 15 8.33 -7.17 38.47
CA TRP A 15 9.69 -7.69 38.70
C TRP A 15 10.04 -8.03 40.15
N LYS A 16 9.16 -7.75 41.12
CA LYS A 16 9.37 -8.12 42.53
C LYS A 16 8.15 -8.87 43.06
N SER A 17 8.44 -9.92 43.85
CA SER A 17 7.45 -10.73 44.56
C SER A 17 6.49 -9.85 45.35
N THR A 18 5.22 -10.27 45.47
CA THR A 18 4.21 -9.59 46.31
C THR A 18 4.68 -9.40 47.76
N ALA A 19 5.66 -10.18 48.23
CA ALA A 19 6.28 -10.04 49.53
C ALA A 19 7.04 -8.70 49.72
N ASP A 20 7.65 -8.15 48.66
CA ASP A 20 8.36 -6.86 48.72
C ASP A 20 7.41 -5.65 48.74
N LEU A 21 6.13 -5.85 48.46
CA LEU A 21 5.10 -4.80 48.44
C LEU A 21 4.60 -4.40 49.84
N THR A 22 5.03 -5.10 50.90
CA THR A 22 4.56 -4.89 52.28
C THR A 22 5.24 -3.71 53.00
N LYS A 23 6.31 -3.14 52.44
CA LYS A 23 6.96 -1.95 52.99
C LYS A 23 6.21 -0.70 52.54
N GLU A 24 5.81 0.16 53.48
CA GLU A 24 4.84 1.26 53.38
C GLU A 24 5.12 2.36 52.34
N GLU A 25 6.16 2.23 51.51
CA GLU A 25 6.68 3.25 50.59
C GLU A 25 5.72 3.58 49.42
N TRP A 26 4.73 2.73 49.15
CA TRP A 26 3.79 2.91 48.02
C TRP A 26 2.61 3.84 48.33
N ARG A 27 2.32 4.15 49.61
CA ARG A 27 1.16 4.97 50.00
C ARG A 27 1.20 6.39 49.43
N HIS A 28 2.40 6.87 49.06
CA HIS A 28 2.61 8.17 48.42
C HIS A 28 2.70 8.09 46.90
N LEU A 29 2.81 6.88 46.33
CA LEU A 29 2.85 6.68 44.89
C LEU A 29 1.43 6.82 44.33
N ARG A 30 1.23 7.83 43.49
CA ARG A 30 0.00 8.00 42.74
C ARG A 30 0.14 7.28 41.40
N PRO A 31 -0.76 6.35 41.04
CA PRO A 31 -0.74 5.77 39.71
C PRO A 31 -0.90 6.89 38.69
N ILE A 32 0.01 6.96 37.73
CA ILE A 32 -0.11 7.84 36.58
C ILE A 32 -0.62 6.99 35.44
N VAL A 33 -1.83 7.25 34.99
CA VAL A 33 -2.32 6.68 33.74
C VAL A 33 -1.51 7.33 32.61
N ARG A 34 -0.71 6.51 31.92
CA ARG A 34 -0.03 6.91 30.69
C ARG A 34 -0.72 6.23 29.53
N GLU A 35 -1.28 7.02 28.63
CA GLU A 35 -1.76 6.50 27.36
C GLU A 35 -0.55 6.16 26.49
N HIS A 36 -0.39 4.88 26.20
CA HIS A 36 0.59 4.38 25.26
C HIS A 36 -0.12 3.97 23.97
N VAL A 37 0.45 4.37 22.84
CA VAL A 37 0.01 3.91 21.52
C VAL A 37 0.48 2.47 21.35
N SER A 38 -0.38 1.60 20.81
CA SER A 38 0.02 0.22 20.52
C SER A 38 1.20 0.22 19.52
N PRO A 39 2.19 -0.66 19.66
CA PRO A 39 3.34 -0.71 18.74
C PRO A 39 2.92 -0.93 17.28
N CYS A 40 1.91 -1.77 17.04
CA CYS A 40 1.35 -1.98 15.71
C CYS A 40 0.66 -0.74 15.13
N ARG A 41 -0.02 0.09 15.94
CA ARG A 41 -0.55 1.39 15.49
C ARG A 41 0.57 2.38 15.21
N SER A 42 1.61 2.41 16.04
CA SER A 42 2.79 3.27 15.82
C SER A 42 3.56 2.87 14.55
N GLY A 43 3.66 1.57 14.26
CA GLY A 43 4.30 1.06 13.05
C GLY A 43 3.47 1.25 11.79
N CYS A 44 2.15 1.42 11.91
CA CYS A 44 1.29 1.67 10.76
C CYS A 44 1.53 3.10 10.20
N PRO A 45 1.92 3.28 8.93
CA PRO A 45 2.22 4.61 8.38
C PRO A 45 1.01 5.57 8.38
N ILE A 46 -0.20 5.01 8.34
CA ILE A 46 -1.44 5.77 8.40
C ILE A 46 -2.05 5.79 9.81
N GLY A 47 -1.39 5.18 10.81
CA GLY A 47 -1.84 5.20 12.20
C GLY A 47 -3.17 4.47 12.44
N THR A 48 -3.47 3.42 11.67
CA THR A 48 -4.65 2.54 11.88
C THR A 48 -4.63 2.02 13.32
N ARG A 49 -5.78 2.05 13.99
CA ARG A 49 -5.94 1.52 15.35
C ARG A 49 -6.07 0.00 15.31
N VAL A 50 -4.94 -0.65 15.05
CA VAL A 50 -4.83 -2.10 14.89
C VAL A 50 -5.40 -2.83 16.11
N GLU A 51 -5.09 -2.36 17.30
CA GLU A 51 -5.58 -2.89 18.56
C GLU A 51 -7.12 -2.92 18.65
N ILE A 52 -7.80 -1.91 18.09
CA ILE A 52 -9.25 -1.78 18.16
C ILE A 52 -9.92 -2.69 17.14
N PHE A 53 -9.48 -2.67 15.88
CA PHE A 53 -10.14 -3.52 14.88
C PHE A 53 -9.90 -5.01 15.16
N LEU A 54 -8.74 -5.38 15.69
CA LEU A 54 -8.46 -6.77 16.08
C LEU A 54 -9.36 -7.24 17.23
N ASP A 55 -9.65 -6.36 18.20
CA ASP A 55 -10.62 -6.67 19.26
C ASP A 55 -12.04 -6.86 18.70
N HIS A 56 -12.44 -6.04 17.72
CA HIS A 56 -13.69 -6.25 17.00
C HIS A 56 -13.73 -7.59 16.26
N VAL A 57 -12.67 -7.94 15.52
CA VAL A 57 -12.56 -9.24 14.84
C VAL A 57 -12.66 -10.40 15.84
N LYS A 58 -11.95 -10.33 16.97
CA LYS A 58 -12.00 -11.34 18.04
C LYS A 58 -13.43 -11.54 18.59
N LYS A 59 -14.23 -10.48 18.64
CA LYS A 59 -15.62 -10.49 19.11
C LYS A 59 -16.63 -10.87 18.02
N GLY A 60 -16.19 -11.24 16.82
CA GLY A 60 -17.07 -11.53 15.67
C GLY A 60 -17.74 -10.29 15.08
N LYS A 61 -17.25 -9.10 15.39
CA LYS A 61 -17.80 -7.79 14.99
C LYS A 61 -17.10 -7.25 13.74
N THR A 62 -17.19 -8.00 12.64
CA THR A 62 -16.44 -7.70 11.40
C THR A 62 -16.82 -6.35 10.78
N LYS A 63 -18.09 -5.96 10.87
CA LYS A 63 -18.57 -4.66 10.36
C LYS A 63 -17.98 -3.47 11.13
N GLU A 64 -17.92 -3.57 12.44
CA GLU A 64 -17.30 -2.58 13.31
C GLU A 64 -15.78 -2.52 13.09
N ALA A 65 -15.13 -3.68 12.88
CA ALA A 65 -13.73 -3.73 12.49
C ALA A 65 -13.49 -3.00 11.15
N PHE A 66 -14.38 -3.18 10.17
CA PHE A 66 -14.31 -2.48 8.89
C PHE A 66 -14.41 -0.97 9.08
N PHE A 67 -15.40 -0.48 9.84
CA PHE A 67 -15.53 0.95 10.09
C PHE A 67 -14.31 1.54 10.79
N GLU A 68 -13.73 0.81 11.75
CA GLU A 68 -12.50 1.23 12.42
C GLU A 68 -11.32 1.41 11.44
N ILE A 69 -11.15 0.48 10.49
CA ILE A 69 -10.12 0.61 9.45
C ILE A 69 -10.47 1.74 8.47
N ALA A 70 -11.74 1.81 8.05
CA ALA A 70 -12.26 2.78 7.10
C ALA A 70 -12.11 4.22 7.58
N GLU A 71 -11.99 4.47 8.89
CA GLU A 71 -11.66 5.80 9.41
C GLU A 71 -10.45 6.44 8.72
N ARG A 72 -9.46 5.62 8.33
CA ARG A 72 -8.21 6.08 7.71
C ARG A 72 -7.97 5.49 6.34
N ASN A 73 -8.36 4.24 6.11
CA ASN A 73 -8.08 3.51 4.90
C ASN A 73 -9.38 3.07 4.20
N PRO A 74 -9.74 3.66 3.05
CA PRO A 74 -10.93 3.25 2.30
C PRO A 74 -10.76 1.94 1.51
N LEU A 75 -9.54 1.39 1.42
CA LEU A 75 -9.19 0.25 0.58
C LEU A 75 -8.61 -0.95 1.39
N PRO A 76 -9.25 -1.40 2.49
CA PRO A 76 -8.71 -2.46 3.36
C PRO A 76 -8.48 -3.80 2.66
N SER A 77 -9.31 -4.16 1.68
CA SER A 77 -9.15 -5.41 0.92
C SER A 77 -7.90 -5.35 0.03
N THR A 78 -7.63 -4.19 -0.57
CA THR A 78 -6.41 -3.95 -1.35
C THR A 78 -5.17 -3.93 -0.46
N THR A 79 -5.15 -3.11 0.60
CA THR A 79 -3.99 -3.01 1.50
C THR A 79 -3.71 -4.32 2.24
N GLY A 80 -4.73 -5.08 2.63
CA GLY A 80 -4.53 -6.42 3.20
C GLY A 80 -3.79 -7.41 2.28
N ARG A 81 -3.73 -7.13 0.97
CA ARG A 81 -2.96 -7.90 -0.02
C ARG A 81 -1.58 -7.33 -0.30
N VAL A 82 -1.48 -6.00 -0.48
CA VAL A 82 -0.25 -5.37 -1.02
C VAL A 82 0.55 -4.55 -0.02
N CYS A 83 0.02 -4.30 1.19
CA CYS A 83 0.73 -3.58 2.23
C CYS A 83 1.94 -4.37 2.72
N TYR A 84 2.99 -3.65 3.08
CA TYR A 84 4.26 -4.19 3.56
C TYR A 84 4.26 -4.55 5.05
N ARG A 85 3.07 -4.50 5.67
CA ARG A 85 2.81 -4.97 7.04
C ARG A 85 3.76 -4.40 8.08
N PHE A 86 4.03 -3.09 7.99
CA PHE A 86 4.87 -2.37 8.94
C PHE A 86 4.42 -2.58 10.40
N CYS A 87 3.11 -2.70 10.62
CA CYS A 87 2.50 -2.99 11.91
C CYS A 87 2.88 -4.37 12.47
N GLU A 88 3.16 -5.37 11.62
CA GLU A 88 3.60 -6.70 12.03
C GLU A 88 5.06 -6.66 12.50
N LYS A 89 5.93 -5.88 11.84
CA LYS A 89 7.34 -5.71 12.24
C LYS A 89 7.51 -5.12 13.64
N GLU A 90 6.58 -4.26 14.05
CA GLU A 90 6.54 -3.65 15.39
C GLU A 90 5.74 -4.50 16.41
N CYS A 91 5.24 -5.68 16.02
CA CYS A 91 4.38 -6.48 16.89
C CYS A 91 5.16 -7.04 18.09
N THR A 92 4.73 -6.70 19.30
CA THR A 92 5.37 -7.19 20.53
C THR A 92 5.25 -8.70 20.73
N ARG A 93 4.31 -9.35 20.04
CA ARG A 93 4.13 -10.80 20.07
C ARG A 93 5.31 -11.56 19.44
N GLU A 94 6.04 -10.92 18.53
CA GLU A 94 7.28 -11.48 17.94
C GLU A 94 8.31 -11.88 19.00
N LYS A 95 8.29 -11.23 20.18
CA LYS A 95 9.19 -11.57 21.30
C LYS A 95 8.84 -12.88 22.02
N PHE A 96 7.70 -13.49 21.70
CA PHE A 96 7.22 -14.71 22.33
C PHE A 96 7.17 -15.87 21.33
N ASP A 97 6.44 -15.70 20.24
CA ASP A 97 6.32 -16.71 19.19
C ASP A 97 6.45 -16.09 17.79
N ARG A 98 5.42 -15.40 17.33
CA ARG A 98 5.37 -14.74 16.02
C ARG A 98 4.41 -13.57 16.05
N SER A 99 4.65 -12.63 15.16
CA SER A 99 3.76 -11.51 14.91
C SER A 99 2.35 -11.98 14.54
N LEU A 100 1.36 -11.18 14.94
CA LEU A 100 -0.02 -11.41 14.50
C LEU A 100 -0.10 -11.18 12.98
N ALA A 101 -0.90 -11.99 12.29
CA ALA A 101 -1.17 -11.83 10.86
C ALA A 101 -2.16 -10.67 10.59
N ILE A 102 -1.77 -9.46 11.01
CA ILE A 102 -2.56 -8.22 10.90
C ILE A 102 -2.99 -7.98 9.46
N GLY A 103 -2.11 -8.15 8.48
CA GLY A 103 -2.43 -7.97 7.06
C GLY A 103 -3.48 -8.96 6.56
N SER A 104 -3.39 -10.22 6.99
CA SER A 104 -4.40 -11.24 6.66
C SER A 104 -5.75 -10.96 7.31
N LEU A 105 -5.77 -10.42 8.52
CA LEU A 105 -7.00 -10.03 9.20
C LEU A 105 -7.63 -8.77 8.58
N GLU A 106 -6.81 -7.78 8.20
CA GLU A 106 -7.27 -6.62 7.42
C GLU A 106 -7.86 -7.04 6.08
N ARG A 107 -7.21 -7.98 5.37
CA ARG A 107 -7.75 -8.60 4.16
C ARG A 107 -9.10 -9.26 4.41
N PHE A 108 -9.22 -10.08 5.44
CA PHE A 108 -10.48 -10.75 5.80
C PHE A 108 -11.60 -9.72 6.04
N VAL A 109 -11.34 -8.70 6.85
CA VAL A 109 -12.32 -7.62 7.13
C VAL A 109 -12.71 -6.88 5.86
N GLY A 110 -11.73 -6.53 5.01
CA GLY A 110 -11.99 -5.86 3.73
C GLY A 110 -12.79 -6.73 2.75
N ASP A 111 -12.48 -8.02 2.65
CA ASP A 111 -13.17 -8.97 1.79
C ASP A 111 -14.62 -9.19 2.26
N SER A 112 -14.86 -9.32 3.57
CA SER A 112 -16.21 -9.35 4.15
C SER A 112 -16.99 -8.07 3.82
N ALA A 113 -16.36 -6.90 3.91
CA ALA A 113 -17.00 -5.64 3.59
C ALA A 113 -17.41 -5.53 2.10
N LEU A 114 -16.64 -6.13 1.20
CA LEU A 114 -17.01 -6.23 -0.22
C LEU A 114 -18.15 -7.22 -0.44
N SER A 115 -18.07 -8.41 0.16
CA SER A 115 -19.08 -9.47 0.03
C SER A 115 -20.45 -9.05 0.57
N GLU A 116 -20.46 -8.42 1.74
CA GLU A 116 -21.68 -7.97 2.43
C GLU A 116 -22.07 -6.52 2.08
N ARG A 117 -21.33 -5.87 1.18
CA ARG A 117 -21.57 -4.49 0.70
C ARG A 117 -21.72 -3.48 1.84
N TYR A 118 -20.78 -3.49 2.79
CA TYR A 118 -20.80 -2.52 3.87
C TYR A 118 -20.74 -1.08 3.33
N PRO A 119 -21.66 -0.19 3.74
CA PRO A 119 -21.67 1.18 3.28
C PRO A 119 -20.50 1.95 3.89
N LEU A 120 -20.09 3.03 3.23
CA LEU A 120 -19.23 4.04 3.85
C LEU A 120 -20.10 5.09 4.55
N ASP A 121 -19.72 5.49 5.75
CA ASP A 121 -20.37 6.59 6.45
C ASP A 121 -19.91 7.93 5.86
N LEU A 122 -20.56 8.34 4.78
CA LEU A 122 -20.28 9.57 4.05
C LEU A 122 -21.49 10.51 4.08
N PRO A 123 -21.27 11.83 4.26
CA PRO A 123 -22.36 12.79 4.40
C PRO A 123 -23.18 12.89 3.11
N ARG A 124 -24.51 12.71 3.19
CA ARG A 124 -25.42 12.78 2.03
C ARG A 124 -25.49 14.16 1.38
N LYS A 125 -25.46 15.23 2.18
CA LYS A 125 -25.43 16.61 1.70
C LYS A 125 -24.00 17.13 1.72
N GLY A 126 -23.59 17.76 0.63
CA GLY A 126 -22.30 18.43 0.55
C GLY A 126 -22.29 19.71 1.39
N ARG A 127 -21.11 20.09 1.86
CA ARG A 127 -20.78 21.47 2.23
C ARG A 127 -20.50 22.27 0.96
N GLU A 128 -20.55 23.59 1.08
CA GLU A 128 -20.02 24.45 0.02
C GLU A 128 -18.53 24.18 -0.20
N GLY A 129 -18.10 24.28 -1.45
CA GLY A 129 -16.73 24.04 -1.85
C GLY A 129 -16.57 22.81 -2.77
N LYS A 130 -15.82 23.01 -3.86
CA LYS A 130 -15.43 22.02 -4.85
C LYS A 130 -13.94 21.76 -4.74
N ILE A 131 -13.57 20.48 -4.64
CA ILE A 131 -12.17 20.05 -4.60
C ILE A 131 -11.85 19.27 -5.87
N ALA A 132 -10.81 19.70 -6.56
CA ALA A 132 -10.25 18.99 -7.70
C ALA A 132 -9.05 18.14 -7.26
N VAL A 133 -8.95 16.92 -7.78
CA VAL A 133 -7.82 16.02 -7.52
C VAL A 133 -7.30 15.50 -8.85
N VAL A 134 -6.04 15.74 -9.18
CA VAL A 134 -5.39 15.28 -10.41
C VAL A 134 -4.60 14.01 -10.10
N GLY A 135 -5.08 12.88 -10.62
CA GLY A 135 -4.55 11.54 -10.35
C GLY A 135 -5.49 10.73 -9.46
N SER A 136 -5.89 9.55 -9.94
CA SER A 136 -6.81 8.63 -9.27
C SER A 136 -6.11 7.40 -8.65
N GLY A 137 -4.82 7.50 -8.37
CA GLY A 137 -4.06 6.49 -7.63
C GLY A 137 -4.39 6.45 -6.14
N PRO A 138 -3.70 5.61 -5.33
CA PRO A 138 -3.94 5.47 -3.90
C PRO A 138 -3.99 6.80 -3.13
N ALA A 139 -3.05 7.70 -3.41
CA ALA A 139 -2.98 9.01 -2.76
C ALA A 139 -4.19 9.89 -3.10
N GLY A 140 -4.56 9.97 -4.38
CA GLY A 140 -5.72 10.74 -4.83
C GLY A 140 -7.04 10.18 -4.30
N LEU A 141 -7.21 8.86 -4.32
CA LEU A 141 -8.37 8.17 -3.76
C LEU A 141 -8.50 8.38 -2.24
N SER A 142 -7.41 8.26 -1.50
CA SER A 142 -7.41 8.50 -0.06
C SER A 142 -7.73 9.96 0.27
N PHE A 143 -7.11 10.91 -0.43
CA PHE A 143 -7.41 12.34 -0.27
C PHE A 143 -8.88 12.63 -0.59
N ALA A 144 -9.38 12.12 -1.71
CA ALA A 144 -10.76 12.30 -2.11
C ALA A 144 -11.75 11.71 -1.10
N TYR A 145 -11.48 10.51 -0.58
CA TYR A 145 -12.26 9.90 0.48
C TYR A 145 -12.30 10.76 1.75
N GLN A 146 -11.14 11.25 2.19
CA GLN A 146 -11.03 12.09 3.38
C GLN A 146 -11.76 13.43 3.21
N MET A 147 -11.69 14.04 2.03
CA MET A 147 -12.41 15.28 1.72
C MET A 147 -13.92 15.04 1.61
N ARG A 148 -14.32 13.93 0.99
CA ARG A 148 -15.72 13.53 0.86
C ARG A 148 -16.36 13.26 2.23
N LYS A 149 -15.64 12.60 3.13
CA LYS A 149 -16.06 12.37 4.53
C LYS A 149 -16.27 13.68 5.30
N ARG A 150 -15.54 14.74 4.96
CA ARG A 150 -15.71 16.10 5.51
C ARG A 150 -16.87 16.88 4.86
N GLY A 151 -17.50 16.33 3.83
CA GLY A 151 -18.66 16.91 3.15
C GLY A 151 -18.36 17.64 1.85
N PHE A 152 -17.11 17.74 1.40
CA PHE A 152 -16.82 18.46 0.17
C PHE A 152 -17.26 17.67 -1.07
N ARG A 153 -17.63 18.39 -2.13
CA ARG A 153 -17.75 17.83 -3.48
C ARG A 153 -16.35 17.60 -4.02
N VAL A 154 -16.04 16.38 -4.44
CA VAL A 154 -14.70 16.02 -4.91
C VAL A 154 -14.77 15.44 -6.32
N ILE A 155 -13.91 15.95 -7.21
CA ILE A 155 -13.77 15.46 -8.58
C ILE A 155 -12.34 14.95 -8.78
N LEU A 156 -12.22 13.66 -9.09
CA LEU A 156 -10.99 13.01 -9.53
C LEU A 156 -10.84 13.19 -11.04
N TYR A 157 -9.70 13.69 -11.48
CA TYR A 157 -9.30 13.78 -12.89
C TYR A 157 -8.17 12.78 -13.16
N ASP A 158 -8.33 11.90 -14.13
CA ASP A 158 -7.27 10.97 -14.54
C ASP A 158 -7.24 10.77 -16.06
N ARG A 159 -6.05 10.57 -16.61
CA ARG A 159 -5.85 10.28 -18.03
C ARG A 159 -6.31 8.87 -18.42
N LYS A 160 -6.18 7.91 -17.50
CA LYS A 160 -6.58 6.51 -17.73
C LYS A 160 -8.09 6.37 -17.61
N GLY A 161 -8.67 5.43 -18.36
CA GLY A 161 -10.12 5.24 -18.40
C GLY A 161 -10.74 4.60 -17.15
N ARG A 162 -9.92 3.99 -16.29
CA ARG A 162 -10.36 3.39 -15.02
C ARG A 162 -9.53 3.96 -13.87
N PRO A 163 -10.17 4.35 -12.75
CA PRO A 163 -9.44 4.84 -11.57
C PRO A 163 -8.63 3.74 -10.87
N GLY A 164 -7.72 4.16 -9.99
CA GLY A 164 -6.90 3.29 -9.13
C GLY A 164 -5.40 3.33 -9.40
N GLY A 165 -4.95 4.02 -10.46
CA GLY A 165 -3.53 4.16 -10.80
C GLY A 165 -2.83 2.80 -10.87
N MET A 166 -1.68 2.66 -10.20
CA MET A 166 -0.91 1.42 -10.21
C MET A 166 -1.68 0.21 -9.64
N LEU A 167 -2.66 0.40 -8.75
CA LEU A 167 -3.49 -0.69 -8.20
C LEU A 167 -4.29 -1.41 -9.29
N THR A 168 -4.80 -0.64 -10.25
CA THR A 168 -5.66 -1.14 -11.32
C THR A 168 -4.83 -1.57 -12.53
N HIS A 169 -3.76 -0.83 -12.83
CA HIS A 169 -3.08 -0.93 -14.13
C HIS A 169 -1.78 -1.73 -14.08
N ILE A 170 -1.11 -1.84 -12.92
CA ILE A 170 0.29 -2.32 -12.86
C ILE A 170 0.48 -3.54 -11.96
N ILE A 171 -0.03 -3.53 -10.73
CA ILE A 171 0.21 -4.64 -9.77
C ILE A 171 -0.30 -5.94 -10.39
N PRO A 172 0.45 -7.05 -10.42
CA PRO A 172 0.00 -8.29 -11.06
C PRO A 172 -1.25 -8.93 -10.45
N GLU A 173 -2.02 -9.68 -11.25
CA GLU A 173 -3.28 -10.32 -10.84
C GLU A 173 -3.11 -11.32 -9.68
N TYR A 174 -1.97 -12.01 -9.64
CA TYR A 174 -1.66 -12.95 -8.57
C TYR A 174 -1.40 -12.28 -7.21
N ARG A 175 -1.07 -10.98 -7.18
CA ARG A 175 -0.92 -10.19 -5.95
C ARG A 175 -2.20 -9.45 -5.61
N LEU A 176 -2.79 -8.79 -6.60
CA LEU A 176 -4.00 -8.00 -6.45
C LEU A 176 -4.97 -8.30 -7.59
N PRO A 177 -5.96 -9.18 -7.35
CA PRO A 177 -6.98 -9.50 -8.34
C PRO A 177 -7.75 -8.24 -8.74
N ALA A 178 -7.95 -7.99 -10.04
CA ALA A 178 -8.48 -6.73 -10.56
C ALA A 178 -9.86 -6.35 -9.99
N GLY A 179 -10.68 -7.36 -9.66
CA GLY A 179 -12.00 -7.16 -9.06
C GLY A 179 -11.95 -6.50 -7.68
N VAL A 180 -10.87 -6.69 -6.92
CA VAL A 180 -10.72 -6.16 -5.55
C VAL A 180 -10.63 -4.63 -5.53
N PRO A 181 -9.60 -4.00 -6.12
CA PRO A 181 -9.51 -2.54 -6.12
C PRO A 181 -10.68 -1.92 -6.90
N ALA A 182 -11.17 -2.58 -7.96
CA ALA A 182 -12.35 -2.12 -8.69
C ALA A 182 -13.58 -2.01 -7.79
N ALA A 183 -13.88 -3.01 -6.96
CA ALA A 183 -15.03 -3.00 -6.07
C ALA A 183 -14.89 -1.94 -4.96
N GLU A 184 -13.70 -1.78 -4.37
CA GLU A 184 -13.47 -0.75 -3.35
C GLU A 184 -13.54 0.66 -3.91
N ILE A 185 -13.03 0.87 -5.13
CA ILE A 185 -13.14 2.17 -5.82
C ILE A 185 -14.59 2.44 -6.23
N THR A 186 -15.35 1.46 -6.70
CA THR A 186 -16.79 1.62 -6.96
C THR A 186 -17.52 2.10 -5.71
N ARG A 187 -17.25 1.49 -4.54
CA ARG A 187 -17.82 1.94 -3.26
C ARG A 187 -17.48 3.40 -2.93
N LEU A 188 -16.29 3.87 -3.30
CA LEU A 188 -15.90 5.28 -3.15
C LEU A 188 -16.67 6.21 -4.10
N LEU A 189 -16.87 5.81 -5.35
CA LEU A 189 -17.64 6.58 -6.34
C LEU A 189 -19.13 6.64 -5.98
N GLU A 190 -19.71 5.51 -5.55
CA GLU A 190 -21.07 5.44 -4.99
C GLU A 190 -21.23 6.31 -3.74
N GLY A 191 -20.13 6.53 -3.00
CA GLY A 191 -20.02 7.50 -1.91
C GLY A 191 -20.14 8.97 -2.33
N GLY A 192 -20.24 9.26 -3.63
CA GLY A 192 -20.37 10.61 -4.19
C GLY A 192 -19.04 11.28 -4.54
N ILE A 193 -17.98 10.51 -4.74
CA ILE A 193 -16.75 11.00 -5.37
C ILE A 193 -16.95 10.94 -6.89
N GLU A 194 -16.77 12.05 -7.58
CA GLU A 194 -16.91 12.11 -9.03
C GLU A 194 -15.60 11.72 -9.71
N PHE A 195 -15.70 11.02 -10.83
CA PHE A 195 -14.55 10.66 -11.66
C PHE A 195 -14.73 11.18 -13.08
N VAL A 196 -13.72 11.89 -13.57
CA VAL A 196 -13.66 12.44 -14.92
C VAL A 196 -12.40 11.93 -15.59
N ARG A 197 -12.58 11.17 -16.68
CA ARG A 197 -11.47 10.81 -17.56
C ARG A 197 -11.03 12.06 -18.34
N ARG A 198 -9.97 12.70 -17.87
CA ARG A 198 -9.33 13.87 -18.48
C ARG A 198 -7.86 13.89 -18.08
N GLU A 199 -7.00 13.98 -19.08
CA GLU A 199 -5.61 14.35 -18.83
C GLU A 199 -5.55 15.85 -18.49
N VAL A 200 -4.89 16.17 -17.38
CA VAL A 200 -4.66 17.56 -16.96
C VAL A 200 -3.17 17.81 -17.10
N SER A 201 -2.79 18.61 -18.10
CA SER A 201 -1.39 18.97 -18.30
C SER A 201 -0.90 19.93 -17.20
N PRO A 202 0.41 20.03 -16.95
CA PRO A 202 0.95 21.00 -16.00
C PRO A 202 0.54 22.45 -16.29
N ARG A 203 0.27 22.79 -17.57
CA ARG A 203 -0.17 24.13 -17.99
C ARG A 203 -1.62 24.43 -17.60
N GLU A 204 -2.45 23.41 -17.43
CA GLU A 204 -3.86 23.56 -17.04
C GLU A 204 -4.05 23.63 -15.53
N ILE A 205 -3.06 23.20 -14.73
CA ILE A 205 -3.11 23.21 -13.26
C ILE A 205 -3.54 24.58 -12.70
N PRO A 206 -2.98 25.73 -13.13
CA PRO A 206 -3.41 27.04 -12.64
C PRO A 206 -4.86 27.41 -13.02
N SER A 207 -5.35 26.95 -14.17
CA SER A 207 -6.75 27.17 -14.54
C SER A 207 -7.68 26.34 -13.65
N LEU A 208 -7.35 25.05 -13.49
CA LEU A 208 -8.14 24.15 -12.66
C LEU A 208 -8.17 24.58 -11.20
N ALA A 209 -7.07 25.15 -10.69
CA ALA A 209 -6.99 25.73 -9.35
C ALA A 209 -7.88 26.98 -9.17
N ARG A 210 -8.27 27.68 -10.25
CA ARG A 210 -9.24 28.79 -10.19
C ARG A 210 -10.69 28.34 -10.28
N GLU A 211 -10.92 27.13 -10.80
CA GLU A 211 -12.26 26.52 -10.95
C GLU A 211 -12.71 25.68 -9.74
N ALA A 212 -11.85 25.54 -8.73
CA ALA A 212 -12.06 24.75 -7.52
C ALA A 212 -11.49 25.50 -6.32
N ASP A 213 -12.07 25.30 -5.14
CA ASP A 213 -11.62 25.94 -3.90
C ASP A 213 -10.31 25.35 -3.38
N ALA A 214 -10.01 24.10 -3.76
CA ALA A 214 -8.73 23.47 -3.52
C ALA A 214 -8.38 22.47 -4.62
N LEU A 215 -7.08 22.30 -4.84
CA LEU A 215 -6.51 21.36 -5.80
C LEU A 215 -5.50 20.44 -5.11
N CYS A 216 -5.62 19.13 -5.32
CA CYS A 216 -4.60 18.14 -4.95
C CYS A 216 -3.98 17.54 -6.22
N VAL A 217 -2.65 17.51 -6.30
CA VAL A 217 -1.92 16.84 -7.40
C VAL A 217 -1.33 15.55 -6.85
N ALA A 218 -1.86 14.42 -7.32
CA ALA A 218 -1.55 13.06 -6.89
C ALA A 218 -1.31 12.12 -8.09
N THR A 219 -0.58 12.62 -9.09
CA THR A 219 -0.33 11.94 -10.38
C THR A 219 0.59 10.72 -10.26
N GLY A 220 1.45 10.67 -9.24
CA GLY A 220 2.44 9.60 -9.04
C GLY A 220 3.63 9.69 -9.99
N ALA A 221 4.57 8.75 -9.86
CA ALA A 221 5.76 8.65 -10.70
C ALA A 221 5.56 7.56 -11.76
N TRP A 222 5.30 7.97 -13.00
CA TRP A 222 5.07 7.07 -14.14
C TRP A 222 6.26 6.99 -15.11
N GLU A 223 7.20 7.92 -15.01
CA GLU A 223 8.40 7.91 -15.83
C GLU A 223 9.43 6.94 -15.24
N GLU A 224 9.90 6.01 -16.08
CA GLU A 224 10.93 5.04 -15.71
C GLU A 224 12.27 5.41 -16.33
N THR A 225 13.34 5.28 -15.55
CA THR A 225 14.71 5.55 -16.01
C THR A 225 15.37 4.25 -16.46
N PRO A 226 15.60 4.03 -17.76
CA PRO A 226 16.33 2.85 -18.22
C PRO A 226 17.82 2.95 -17.83
N PRO A 227 18.55 1.81 -17.81
CA PRO A 227 19.99 1.82 -17.64
C PRO A 227 20.69 2.66 -18.73
N GLU A 228 21.85 3.21 -18.39
CA GLU A 228 22.68 3.96 -19.34
C GLU A 228 22.99 3.11 -20.60
N GLY A 229 22.92 3.75 -21.77
CA GLY A 229 23.14 3.06 -23.06
C GLY A 229 21.98 2.16 -23.53
N ILE A 230 20.92 1.97 -22.73
CA ILE A 230 19.75 1.17 -23.11
C ILE A 230 18.55 2.10 -23.30
N ARG A 231 17.89 2.00 -24.46
CA ARG A 231 16.68 2.75 -24.75
C ARG A 231 15.51 1.80 -25.01
N PRO A 232 14.37 1.99 -24.31
CA PRO A 232 13.14 1.29 -24.64
C PRO A 232 12.73 1.58 -26.09
N ASP A 233 12.47 0.53 -26.85
CA ASP A 233 11.97 0.60 -28.24
C ASP A 233 10.49 0.18 -28.35
N GLY A 234 9.90 -0.26 -27.24
CA GLY A 234 8.50 -0.70 -27.17
C GLY A 234 8.26 -2.09 -27.79
N ARG A 235 9.31 -2.79 -28.23
CA ARG A 235 9.22 -4.12 -28.86
C ARG A 235 10.05 -5.15 -28.12
N THR A 236 11.36 -4.97 -28.11
CA THR A 236 12.33 -5.88 -27.48
C THR A 236 12.74 -5.36 -26.11
N VAL A 237 12.85 -4.03 -25.99
CA VAL A 237 13.13 -3.36 -24.71
C VAL A 237 11.89 -2.58 -24.30
N VAL A 238 11.28 -3.03 -23.21
CA VAL A 238 10.09 -2.42 -22.63
C VAL A 238 10.36 -2.04 -21.17
N THR A 239 9.65 -1.02 -20.71
CA THR A 239 9.70 -0.62 -19.30
C THR A 239 8.84 -1.56 -18.44
N ALA A 240 9.09 -1.64 -17.14
CA ALA A 240 8.36 -2.58 -16.27
C ALA A 240 6.88 -2.21 -16.20
N SER A 241 6.55 -0.91 -16.13
CA SER A 241 5.15 -0.48 -16.13
C SER A 241 4.43 -0.82 -17.43
N SER A 242 5.07 -0.57 -18.59
CA SER A 242 4.48 -0.92 -19.89
C SER A 242 4.29 -2.42 -20.06
N PHE A 243 5.23 -3.22 -19.58
CA PHE A 243 5.16 -4.68 -19.63
C PHE A 243 4.03 -5.19 -18.74
N LEU A 244 4.00 -4.80 -17.48
CA LEU A 244 2.99 -5.24 -16.52
C LEU A 244 1.57 -4.80 -16.91
N GLU A 245 1.43 -3.59 -17.48
CA GLU A 245 0.16 -3.15 -18.06
C GLU A 245 -0.25 -4.04 -19.26
N ALA A 246 0.69 -4.37 -20.15
CA ALA A 246 0.44 -5.28 -21.26
C ALA A 246 0.03 -6.68 -20.80
N VAL A 247 0.67 -7.24 -19.77
CA VAL A 247 0.29 -8.55 -19.19
C VAL A 247 -1.18 -8.58 -18.76
N ARG A 248 -1.75 -7.45 -18.32
CA ARG A 248 -3.18 -7.38 -17.92
C ARG A 248 -4.14 -7.24 -19.09
N VAL A 249 -3.73 -6.57 -20.17
CA VAL A 249 -4.63 -6.18 -21.27
C VAL A 249 -4.44 -7.05 -22.52
N ASN A 250 -3.19 -7.25 -22.92
CA ASN A 250 -2.80 -8.03 -24.09
C ASN A 250 -1.43 -8.67 -23.84
N PRO A 251 -1.40 -9.85 -23.18
CA PRO A 251 -0.16 -10.46 -22.73
C PRO A 251 0.81 -10.72 -23.90
N PRO A 252 2.09 -10.34 -23.77
CA PRO A 252 3.07 -10.62 -24.80
C PRO A 252 3.34 -12.13 -24.92
N PRO A 253 3.55 -12.67 -26.13
CA PRO A 253 3.83 -14.09 -26.33
C PRO A 253 5.28 -14.41 -25.97
N LEU A 254 5.51 -14.81 -24.71
CA LEU A 254 6.84 -15.09 -24.16
C LEU A 254 7.23 -16.56 -24.12
N LYS A 255 6.34 -17.48 -24.50
CA LYS A 255 6.59 -18.93 -24.42
C LYS A 255 7.90 -19.33 -25.11
N GLY A 256 8.83 -19.90 -24.33
CA GLY A 256 10.14 -20.37 -24.78
C GLY A 256 11.12 -19.27 -25.18
N LYS A 257 10.85 -18.00 -24.82
CA LYS A 257 11.73 -16.88 -25.13
C LYS A 257 12.61 -16.53 -23.92
N PRO A 258 13.90 -16.23 -24.13
CA PRO A 258 14.74 -15.67 -23.09
C PRO A 258 14.28 -14.25 -22.74
N VAL A 259 14.19 -13.96 -21.45
CA VAL A 259 13.77 -12.66 -20.91
C VAL A 259 14.75 -12.21 -19.83
N ALA A 260 15.47 -11.12 -20.10
CA ALA A 260 16.29 -10.45 -19.11
C ALA A 260 15.49 -9.33 -18.43
N VAL A 261 15.39 -9.37 -17.11
CA VAL A 261 14.78 -8.30 -16.30
C VAL A 261 15.88 -7.53 -15.58
N ILE A 262 15.98 -6.22 -15.83
CA ILE A 262 17.03 -5.38 -15.24
C ILE A 262 16.48 -4.65 -14.02
N GLY A 263 16.97 -4.99 -12.82
CA GLY A 263 16.60 -4.35 -11.57
C GLY A 263 16.42 -5.33 -10.42
N GLY A 264 16.22 -4.81 -9.20
CA GLY A 264 16.02 -5.62 -7.98
C GLY A 264 14.90 -5.11 -7.08
N GLY A 265 14.07 -4.18 -7.56
CA GLY A 265 12.90 -3.70 -6.83
C GLY A 265 11.68 -4.58 -7.07
N ASN A 266 10.57 -4.26 -6.38
CA ASN A 266 9.32 -5.01 -6.55
C ASN A 266 8.83 -5.04 -8.00
N SER A 267 8.99 -3.95 -8.77
CA SER A 267 8.65 -3.95 -10.19
C SER A 267 9.44 -4.97 -11.00
N ALA A 268 10.72 -5.20 -10.65
CA ALA A 268 11.54 -6.22 -11.31
C ALA A 268 11.07 -7.63 -10.94
N VAL A 269 10.81 -7.90 -9.66
CA VAL A 269 10.28 -9.19 -9.20
C VAL A 269 8.90 -9.47 -9.80
N ASP A 270 8.02 -8.48 -9.81
CA ASP A 270 6.68 -8.58 -10.40
C ASP A 270 6.77 -8.90 -11.91
N SER A 271 7.67 -8.20 -12.62
CA SER A 271 7.91 -8.43 -14.06
C SER A 271 8.49 -9.80 -14.33
N ALA A 272 9.42 -10.26 -13.50
CA ALA A 272 10.07 -11.57 -13.65
C ALA A 272 9.05 -12.71 -13.49
N ARG A 273 8.26 -12.69 -12.41
CA ARG A 273 7.22 -13.69 -12.17
C ARG A 273 6.13 -13.65 -13.24
N ALA A 274 5.74 -12.45 -13.69
CA ALA A 274 4.78 -12.31 -14.78
C ALA A 274 5.32 -12.89 -16.10
N ALA A 275 6.57 -12.61 -16.46
CA ALA A 275 7.21 -13.17 -17.65
C ALA A 275 7.34 -14.70 -17.58
N LEU A 276 7.71 -15.23 -16.41
CA LEU A 276 7.84 -16.67 -16.17
C LEU A 276 6.50 -17.39 -16.34
N ARG A 277 5.43 -16.83 -15.79
CA ARG A 277 4.06 -17.38 -15.92
C ARG A 277 3.51 -17.31 -17.35
N LEU A 278 4.06 -16.44 -18.20
CA LEU A 278 3.79 -16.41 -19.64
C LEU A 278 4.65 -17.42 -20.43
N GLY A 279 5.47 -18.23 -19.75
CA GLY A 279 6.32 -19.26 -20.31
C GLY A 279 7.68 -18.77 -20.78
N GLY A 280 8.12 -17.58 -20.36
CA GLY A 280 9.47 -17.08 -20.65
C GLY A 280 10.55 -17.75 -19.79
N GLU A 281 11.76 -17.80 -20.31
CA GLU A 281 12.97 -18.20 -19.59
C GLU A 281 13.58 -16.95 -18.96
N VAL A 282 13.39 -16.77 -17.65
CA VAL A 282 13.58 -15.47 -16.99
C VAL A 282 14.85 -15.43 -16.16
N THR A 283 15.67 -14.42 -16.43
CA THR A 283 16.83 -14.07 -15.58
C THR A 283 16.72 -12.63 -15.13
N VAL A 284 16.81 -12.41 -13.82
CA VAL A 284 16.84 -11.08 -13.19
C VAL A 284 18.30 -10.65 -12.98
N CYS A 285 18.71 -9.56 -13.62
CA CYS A 285 20.03 -8.96 -13.44
C CYS A 285 19.94 -7.81 -12.44
N TYR A 286 20.63 -7.96 -11.29
CA TYR A 286 20.70 -6.93 -10.26
C TYR A 286 22.13 -6.51 -9.97
N ARG A 287 22.37 -5.20 -10.03
CA ARG A 287 23.70 -4.58 -9.92
C ARG A 287 24.37 -4.67 -8.55
N ARG A 288 23.68 -5.15 -7.51
CA ARG A 288 24.23 -5.28 -6.14
C ARG A 288 24.08 -6.71 -5.63
N ARG A 289 24.47 -6.93 -4.37
CA ARG A 289 24.34 -8.23 -3.70
C ARG A 289 22.88 -8.54 -3.41
N GLU A 290 22.56 -9.81 -3.24
CA GLU A 290 21.23 -10.27 -2.80
C GLU A 290 20.74 -9.53 -1.53
N ALA A 291 21.64 -9.37 -0.54
CA ALA A 291 21.32 -8.69 0.71
C ALA A 291 20.95 -7.19 0.56
N ASP A 292 21.32 -6.57 -0.57
CA ASP A 292 21.03 -5.15 -0.83
C ASP A 292 19.73 -4.96 -1.65
N MET A 293 19.06 -6.06 -2.00
CA MET A 293 17.91 -6.05 -2.90
C MET A 293 16.71 -5.33 -2.26
N PRO A 294 16.15 -4.30 -2.92
CA PRO A 294 15.07 -3.48 -2.34
C PRO A 294 13.68 -4.11 -2.43
N ALA A 295 13.49 -5.18 -3.21
CA ALA A 295 12.24 -5.92 -3.21
C ALA A 295 12.00 -6.57 -1.85
N TYR A 296 10.73 -6.83 -1.53
CA TYR A 296 10.40 -7.52 -0.28
C TYR A 296 10.95 -8.94 -0.29
N ARG A 297 11.42 -9.37 0.88
CA ARG A 297 12.06 -10.67 1.03
C ARG A 297 11.10 -11.80 0.66
N GLU A 298 9.85 -11.69 1.06
CA GLU A 298 8.81 -12.66 0.75
C GLU A 298 8.55 -12.73 -0.77
N GLU A 299 8.51 -11.58 -1.46
CA GLU A 299 8.29 -11.55 -2.92
C GLU A 299 9.48 -12.15 -3.68
N TYR A 300 10.71 -11.90 -3.20
CA TYR A 300 11.91 -12.53 -3.72
C TYR A 300 11.89 -14.05 -3.52
N GLU A 301 11.60 -14.51 -2.31
CA GLU A 301 11.56 -15.93 -1.98
C GLU A 301 10.51 -16.68 -2.80
N GLU A 302 9.33 -16.09 -3.00
CA GLU A 302 8.31 -16.65 -3.88
C GLU A 302 8.74 -16.66 -5.35
N ALA A 303 9.48 -15.65 -5.83
CA ALA A 303 10.04 -15.66 -7.18
C ALA A 303 11.07 -16.79 -7.38
N VAL A 304 11.96 -16.99 -6.41
CA VAL A 304 12.94 -18.09 -6.44
C VAL A 304 12.23 -19.44 -6.42
N LYS A 305 11.19 -19.62 -5.58
CA LYS A 305 10.39 -20.86 -5.56
C LYS A 305 9.65 -21.12 -6.87
N GLU A 306 9.22 -20.08 -7.58
CA GLU A 306 8.62 -20.22 -8.92
C GLU A 306 9.65 -20.61 -9.99
N GLY A 307 10.95 -20.44 -9.73
CA GLY A 307 12.03 -20.78 -10.66
C GLY A 307 12.65 -19.58 -11.38
N VAL A 308 12.46 -18.36 -10.88
CA VAL A 308 13.16 -17.17 -11.41
C VAL A 308 14.64 -17.25 -11.07
N GLU A 309 15.50 -17.11 -12.07
CA GLU A 309 16.95 -17.04 -11.88
C GLU A 309 17.40 -15.61 -11.57
N PHE A 310 18.39 -15.46 -10.68
CA PHE A 310 18.94 -14.17 -10.29
C PHE A 310 20.45 -14.12 -10.52
N LEU A 311 20.89 -13.09 -11.26
CA LEU A 311 22.29 -12.71 -11.43
C LEU A 311 22.58 -11.46 -10.62
N PHE A 312 23.26 -11.66 -9.49
CA PHE A 312 23.69 -10.59 -8.60
C PHE A 312 25.04 -10.00 -9.01
N CYS A 313 25.30 -8.77 -8.56
CA CYS A 313 26.49 -8.00 -8.92
C CYS A 313 26.68 -7.88 -10.45
N ALA A 314 25.57 -7.87 -11.20
CA ALA A 314 25.56 -7.80 -12.65
C ALA A 314 24.86 -6.51 -13.11
N SER A 315 25.56 -5.72 -13.93
CA SER A 315 25.01 -4.52 -14.56
C SER A 315 25.11 -4.66 -16.07
N PRO A 316 24.07 -4.31 -16.84
CA PRO A 316 24.17 -4.35 -18.29
C PRO A 316 25.13 -3.25 -18.76
N LEU A 317 25.93 -3.56 -19.80
CA LEU A 317 26.87 -2.62 -20.42
C LEU A 317 26.34 -2.04 -21.74
N ARG A 318 25.76 -2.91 -22.57
CA ARG A 318 25.18 -2.55 -23.86
C ARG A 318 24.13 -3.58 -24.26
N LEU A 319 23.23 -3.17 -25.15
CA LEU A 319 22.34 -4.08 -25.86
C LEU A 319 22.89 -4.30 -27.26
N GLU A 320 23.23 -5.53 -27.60
CA GLU A 320 23.55 -5.92 -28.97
C GLU A 320 22.28 -6.40 -29.66
N ARG A 321 22.02 -5.89 -30.85
CA ARG A 321 20.91 -6.32 -31.70
C ARG A 321 21.49 -7.20 -32.78
N ASP A 322 21.53 -8.50 -32.53
CA ASP A 322 21.77 -9.46 -33.60
C ASP A 322 20.44 -9.64 -34.34
N GLY A 323 20.30 -8.94 -35.48
CA GLY A 323 19.31 -9.18 -36.54
C GLY A 323 17.85 -9.32 -36.11
#